data_AF-A0A8D8Z574-F1
#
_entry.id   AF-A0A8D8Z574-F1
#
_cell.length_a   1.000
_cell.length_b   1.000
_cell.length_c   1.000
_cell.angle_alpha   90.00
_cell.angle_beta   90.00
_cell.angle_gamma   90.00
#
_symmetry.space_group_name_H-M   'P 1'
#
loop_
_entity.id
_entity.type
_entity.pdbx_description
1 polymer ?
#
loop_
_entity_poly.entity_id
_entity_poly.type
_entity_poly.pdbx_seq_one_letter_code
_entity_poly.pdbx_strand_id
1 'polypeptide(L)'
;MSKKDFYELLGISKTSTIQEIKKAYKRLAIKYHPDRNKQKNAEKKFKEIKEAYEILSDEKKRSAYDQFGHDAFDQSYTNNNNFNSETSFSDIFGDVFGDIFGNNNNQNVNKGSDLKYNMELSLEEIITGVNKRINIQTLIKCNFCKGHGTRKGSLPINCLTCNGNGQIQIKRGFFTLQQTCPKCNGLGKIIKNVCNNCNGNGRIKKNKNLSIKIPKNLNTGDSIRVSGEGEAGKRGGLSGDLYIQIKIKDHYIFKRENNNLYCEIPICFSTAVLGGEIDVPTLDGFVKLKIPSETQTGKVFRIRGKGIKSLNNKFKGDLLCK
;
A
#
# COMPACT_ATOMS: atom_id res chain seq x y z
N MET A 1 3.07 -17.03 -43.96
CA MET A 1 4.54 -16.89 -43.99
C MET A 1 5.01 -16.97 -42.56
N SER A 2 5.93 -17.88 -42.23
CA SER A 2 6.47 -18.01 -40.87
C SER A 2 7.08 -16.67 -40.43
N LYS A 3 6.72 -16.21 -39.22
CA LYS A 3 7.37 -15.06 -38.58
C LYS A 3 8.86 -15.37 -38.44
N LYS A 4 9.72 -14.38 -38.68
CA LYS A 4 11.18 -14.54 -38.56
C LYS A 4 11.58 -14.58 -37.10
N ASP A 5 12.53 -15.46 -36.78
CA ASP A 5 13.09 -15.59 -35.43
C ASP A 5 13.62 -14.24 -34.93
N PHE A 6 13.28 -13.87 -33.69
CA PHE A 6 13.68 -12.58 -33.11
C PHE A 6 15.19 -12.43 -32.96
N TYR A 7 15.91 -13.53 -32.76
CA TYR A 7 17.37 -13.57 -32.73
C TYR A 7 17.98 -13.28 -34.10
N GLU A 8 17.42 -13.87 -35.17
CA GLU A 8 17.84 -13.58 -36.55
C GLU A 8 17.51 -12.15 -36.95
N LEU A 9 16.39 -11.63 -36.48
CA LEU A 9 15.93 -10.27 -36.75
C LEU A 9 16.83 -9.20 -36.13
N LEU A 10 17.33 -9.45 -34.92
CA LEU A 10 18.34 -8.60 -34.27
C LEU A 10 19.78 -8.91 -34.72
N GLY A 11 19.99 -10.04 -35.43
CA GLY A 11 21.29 -10.49 -35.91
C GLY A 11 22.23 -10.91 -34.77
N ILE A 12 21.69 -11.62 -33.78
CA ILE A 12 22.38 -12.05 -32.56
C ILE A 12 22.17 -13.55 -32.32
N SER A 13 23.00 -14.13 -31.45
CA SER A 13 22.91 -15.55 -31.09
C SER A 13 21.84 -15.79 -30.01
N LYS A 14 21.29 -17.01 -29.93
CA LYS A 14 20.37 -17.42 -28.84
C LYS A 14 21.03 -17.36 -27.46
N THR A 15 22.36 -17.42 -27.41
CA THR A 15 23.19 -17.32 -26.18
C THR A 15 23.59 -15.88 -25.83
N SER A 16 23.14 -14.87 -26.59
CA SER A 16 23.58 -13.48 -26.39
C SER A 16 23.11 -12.88 -25.07
N THR A 17 23.95 -12.07 -24.45
CA THR A 17 23.65 -11.38 -23.20
C THR A 17 22.67 -10.21 -23.41
N ILE A 18 22.00 -9.76 -22.34
CA ILE A 18 21.07 -8.61 -22.39
C ILE A 18 21.76 -7.35 -22.92
N GLN A 19 23.05 -7.18 -22.61
CA GLN A 19 23.85 -6.05 -23.10
C GLN A 19 24.08 -6.12 -24.62
N GLU A 20 24.32 -7.31 -25.17
CA GLU A 20 24.44 -7.53 -26.61
C GLU A 20 23.11 -7.28 -27.34
N ILE A 21 21.99 -7.73 -26.77
CA ILE A 21 20.64 -7.49 -27.28
C ILE A 21 20.36 -5.99 -27.37
N LYS A 22 20.67 -5.24 -26.30
CA LYS A 22 20.51 -3.78 -26.27
C LYS A 22 21.40 -3.06 -27.27
N LYS A 23 22.63 -3.53 -27.46
CA LYS A 23 23.58 -2.98 -28.44
C LYS A 23 23.12 -3.23 -29.88
N ALA A 24 22.62 -4.44 -30.17
CA ALA A 24 22.07 -4.81 -31.47
C ALA A 24 20.82 -4.00 -31.80
N TYR A 25 19.89 -3.87 -30.85
CA TYR A 25 18.70 -3.04 -30.98
C TYR A 25 19.07 -1.58 -31.28
N LYS A 26 19.96 -0.97 -30.50
CA LYS A 26 20.36 0.44 -30.70
C LYS A 26 20.94 0.68 -32.10
N ARG A 27 21.75 -0.26 -32.61
CA ARG A 27 22.32 -0.18 -33.97
C ARG A 27 21.24 -0.26 -35.06
N LEU A 28 20.28 -1.17 -34.91
CA LEU A 28 19.21 -1.38 -35.89
C LEU A 28 18.13 -0.29 -35.82
N ALA A 29 17.79 0.17 -34.62
CA ALA A 29 16.85 1.26 -34.37
C ALA A 29 17.33 2.58 -35.01
N ILE A 30 18.63 2.88 -34.95
CA ILE A 30 19.21 4.05 -35.62
C ILE A 30 19.16 3.89 -37.16
N LYS A 31 19.39 2.67 -37.67
CA LYS A 31 19.43 2.37 -39.11
C LYS A 31 18.04 2.40 -39.77
N TYR A 32 17.00 2.04 -39.04
CA TYR A 32 15.62 1.96 -39.52
C TYR A 32 14.69 3.03 -38.91
N HIS A 33 15.25 4.07 -38.28
CA HIS A 33 14.48 5.16 -37.70
C HIS A 33 13.67 5.90 -38.79
N PRO A 34 12.36 6.14 -38.60
CA PRO A 34 11.49 6.76 -39.60
C PRO A 34 11.98 8.15 -40.05
N ASP A 35 12.55 8.94 -39.14
CA ASP A 35 13.09 10.26 -39.48
C ASP A 35 14.41 10.22 -40.28
N ARG A 36 15.20 9.13 -40.15
CA ARG A 36 16.52 9.03 -40.79
C ARG A 36 16.52 8.20 -42.06
N ASN A 37 15.50 7.36 -42.26
CA ASN A 37 15.42 6.43 -43.39
C ASN A 37 14.03 6.44 -44.03
N LYS A 38 13.91 7.10 -45.20
CA LYS A 38 12.65 7.29 -45.94
C LYS A 38 12.27 6.11 -46.87
N GLN A 39 12.87 4.93 -46.69
CA GLN A 39 12.51 3.75 -47.49
C GLN A 39 11.14 3.19 -47.08
N LYS A 40 10.31 2.79 -48.06
CA LYS A 40 8.94 2.26 -47.85
C LYS A 40 8.84 1.04 -46.91
N ASN A 41 9.94 0.32 -46.68
CA ASN A 41 10.01 -0.86 -45.81
C ASN A 41 10.76 -0.61 -44.48
N ALA A 42 11.25 0.60 -44.21
CA ALA A 42 11.99 0.91 -42.99
C ALA A 42 11.08 0.88 -41.75
N GLU A 43 9.86 1.42 -41.87
CA GLU A 43 8.89 1.46 -40.78
C GLU A 43 8.44 0.05 -40.34
N LYS A 44 8.18 -0.85 -41.29
CA LYS A 44 7.82 -2.25 -41.00
C LYS A 44 8.94 -2.98 -40.26
N LYS A 45 10.19 -2.83 -40.73
CA LYS A 45 11.36 -3.42 -40.07
C LYS A 45 11.60 -2.83 -38.69
N PHE A 46 11.37 -1.53 -38.52
CA PHE A 46 11.50 -0.88 -37.21
C PHE A 46 10.49 -1.42 -36.19
N LYS A 47 9.24 -1.65 -36.62
CA LYS A 47 8.21 -2.30 -35.78
C LYS A 47 8.62 -3.71 -35.35
N GLU A 48 9.09 -4.53 -36.29
CA GLU A 48 9.56 -5.89 -36.00
C GLU A 48 10.80 -5.89 -35.06
N ILE A 49 11.74 -4.95 -35.23
CA ILE A 49 12.93 -4.81 -34.36
C ILE A 49 12.55 -4.38 -32.94
N LYS A 50 11.52 -3.54 -32.81
CA LYS A 50 11.02 -3.09 -31.51
C LYS A 50 10.36 -4.25 -30.75
N GLU A 51 9.52 -5.02 -31.43
CA GLU A 51 8.87 -6.22 -30.88
C GLU A 51 9.90 -7.26 -30.40
N ALA A 52 10.92 -7.54 -31.23
CA ALA A 52 12.01 -8.44 -30.88
C ALA A 52 12.75 -8.00 -29.60
N TYR A 53 13.01 -6.69 -29.46
CA TYR A 53 13.67 -6.16 -28.28
C TYR A 53 12.79 -6.21 -27.02
N GLU A 54 11.49 -5.94 -27.12
CA GLU A 54 10.58 -6.02 -25.98
C GLU A 54 10.46 -7.43 -25.40
N ILE A 55 10.53 -8.45 -26.26
CA ILE A 55 10.47 -9.87 -25.85
C ILE A 55 11.83 -10.35 -25.34
N LEU A 56 12.94 -10.00 -26.00
CA LEU A 56 14.27 -10.50 -25.65
C LEU A 56 14.97 -9.71 -24.52
N SER A 57 14.53 -8.48 -24.22
CA SER A 57 15.12 -7.66 -23.14
C SER A 57 14.64 -8.04 -21.73
N ASP A 58 13.49 -8.69 -21.62
CA ASP A 58 12.95 -9.22 -20.37
C ASP A 58 13.27 -10.72 -20.27
N GLU A 59 13.97 -11.12 -19.22
CA GLU A 59 14.39 -12.50 -18.98
C GLU A 59 13.21 -13.49 -18.94
N LYS A 60 12.06 -13.06 -18.41
CA LYS A 60 10.85 -13.90 -18.35
C LYS A 60 10.26 -14.09 -19.75
N LYS A 61 10.11 -13.01 -20.52
CA LYS A 61 9.55 -13.06 -21.88
C LYS A 61 10.46 -13.82 -22.84
N ARG A 62 11.78 -13.66 -22.69
CA ARG A 62 12.78 -14.43 -23.42
C ARG A 62 12.65 -15.93 -23.14
N SER A 63 12.52 -16.32 -21.87
CA SER A 63 12.36 -17.74 -21.52
C SER A 63 11.09 -18.35 -22.13
N ALA A 64 9.98 -17.60 -22.19
CA ALA A 64 8.73 -18.04 -22.79
C ALA A 64 8.86 -18.18 -24.33
N TYR A 65 9.52 -17.21 -24.97
CA TYR A 65 9.85 -17.28 -26.40
C TYR A 65 10.77 -18.45 -26.74
N ASP A 66 11.78 -18.73 -25.90
CA ASP A 66 12.71 -19.84 -26.11
C ASP A 66 12.03 -21.21 -25.95
N GLN A 67 10.94 -21.31 -25.17
CA GLN A 67 10.18 -22.54 -24.93
C GLN A 67 9.06 -22.78 -25.94
N PHE A 68 8.34 -21.73 -26.34
CA PHE A 68 7.10 -21.84 -27.12
C PHE A 68 7.15 -21.10 -28.46
N GLY A 69 8.26 -20.44 -28.80
CA GLY A 69 8.42 -19.69 -30.05
C GLY A 69 7.46 -18.51 -30.16
N HIS A 70 7.06 -18.18 -31.39
CA HIS A 70 6.10 -17.09 -31.64
C HIS A 70 4.68 -17.42 -31.13
N ASP A 71 4.34 -18.70 -30.96
CA ASP A 71 3.03 -19.15 -30.50
C ASP A 71 2.78 -18.82 -29.01
N ALA A 72 3.84 -18.55 -28.25
CA ALA A 72 3.76 -18.09 -26.86
C ALA A 72 2.97 -16.77 -26.70
N PHE A 73 2.86 -16.00 -27.79
CA PHE A 73 2.30 -14.66 -27.80
C PHE A 73 1.11 -14.49 -28.77
N ASP A 74 0.83 -15.45 -29.64
CA ASP A 74 -0.27 -15.37 -30.62
C ASP A 74 -1.66 -15.68 -30.02
N GLN A 75 -1.74 -16.30 -28.84
CA GLN A 75 -3.03 -16.59 -28.17
C GLN A 75 -3.73 -15.39 -27.52
N SER A 76 -3.10 -14.21 -27.52
CA SER A 76 -3.70 -12.97 -26.98
C SER A 76 -4.40 -12.09 -28.03
N TYR A 77 -4.41 -12.47 -29.30
CA TYR A 77 -5.00 -11.65 -30.37
C TYR A 77 -6.43 -12.04 -30.79
N THR A 78 -7.01 -13.13 -30.26
CA THR A 78 -8.32 -13.63 -30.73
C THR A 78 -9.51 -13.30 -29.84
N ASN A 79 -9.35 -12.53 -28.76
CA ASN A 79 -10.49 -12.14 -27.92
C ASN A 79 -10.33 -10.74 -27.31
N ASN A 80 -10.52 -9.70 -28.12
CA ASN A 80 -11.30 -8.50 -27.80
C ASN A 80 -11.05 -7.42 -28.86
N ASN A 81 -12.05 -7.20 -29.70
CA ASN A 81 -12.17 -5.98 -30.48
C ASN A 81 -12.39 -4.79 -29.52
N ASN A 82 -11.82 -3.65 -29.90
CA ASN A 82 -11.72 -2.37 -29.17
C ASN A 82 -10.72 -2.34 -28.01
N PHE A 83 -9.47 -1.95 -28.29
CA PHE A 83 -8.77 -1.04 -27.38
C PHE A 83 -7.71 -0.24 -28.14
N ASN A 84 -7.77 1.08 -27.96
CA ASN A 84 -6.84 2.04 -28.55
C ASN A 84 -5.38 1.70 -28.21
N SER A 85 -4.54 1.84 -29.21
CA SER A 85 -3.08 1.84 -29.14
C SER A 85 -2.58 2.87 -28.12
N GLU A 86 -1.84 2.40 -27.12
CA GLU A 86 -0.56 2.97 -26.63
C GLU A 86 -0.26 2.71 -25.14
N THR A 87 -1.19 2.18 -24.33
CA THR A 87 -0.94 2.03 -22.87
C THR A 87 -1.23 0.66 -22.26
N SER A 88 -1.81 -0.30 -22.98
CA SER A 88 -2.31 -1.54 -22.35
C SER A 88 -1.49 -2.82 -22.59
N PHE A 89 -0.33 -2.75 -23.25
CA PHE A 89 0.49 -3.95 -23.48
C PHE A 89 1.36 -4.34 -22.25
N SER A 90 1.57 -3.42 -21.31
CA SER A 90 2.36 -3.69 -20.09
C SER A 90 1.52 -4.19 -18.91
N ASP A 91 0.32 -3.62 -18.72
CA ASP A 91 -0.53 -3.95 -17.58
C ASP A 91 -1.27 -5.29 -17.73
N ILE A 92 -1.68 -5.65 -18.95
CA ILE A 92 -2.34 -6.94 -19.22
C ILE A 92 -1.34 -8.12 -19.13
N PHE A 93 -0.06 -7.87 -19.42
CA PHE A 93 1.01 -8.87 -19.23
C PHE A 93 1.43 -9.04 -17.78
N GLY A 94 1.22 -8.04 -16.91
CA GLY A 94 1.54 -8.12 -15.48
C GLY A 94 0.61 -9.07 -14.72
N ASP A 95 -0.69 -9.00 -14.99
CA ASP A 95 -1.70 -9.76 -14.23
C ASP A 95 -1.77 -11.24 -14.65
N VAL A 96 -1.66 -11.56 -15.94
CA VAL A 96 -1.80 -12.95 -16.43
C VAL A 96 -0.53 -13.77 -16.21
N PHE A 97 0.66 -13.18 -16.35
CA PHE A 97 1.93 -13.87 -16.06
C PHE A 97 2.29 -13.86 -14.55
N GLY A 98 1.72 -12.92 -13.79
CA GLY A 98 1.82 -12.88 -12.33
C GLY A 98 1.13 -14.07 -11.66
N ASP A 99 -0.03 -14.48 -12.17
CA ASP A 99 -0.82 -15.59 -11.61
C ASP A 99 -0.30 -16.99 -12.00
N ILE A 100 0.41 -17.12 -13.13
CA ILE A 100 0.87 -18.43 -13.64
C ILE A 100 2.29 -18.78 -13.16
N PHE A 101 3.20 -17.80 -13.03
CA PHE A 101 4.58 -18.02 -12.56
C PHE A 101 4.82 -17.54 -11.12
N GLY A 102 3.82 -16.93 -10.50
CA GLY A 102 3.81 -16.61 -9.08
C GLY A 102 3.61 -17.86 -8.25
N ASN A 103 4.69 -18.59 -7.98
CA ASN A 103 4.82 -19.44 -6.81
C ASN A 103 4.83 -18.56 -5.53
N ASN A 104 3.79 -17.73 -5.37
CA ASN A 104 3.51 -17.08 -4.11
C ASN A 104 3.09 -18.19 -3.17
N ASN A 105 4.07 -18.65 -2.40
CA ASN A 105 3.87 -19.24 -1.09
C ASN A 105 2.80 -18.42 -0.37
N ASN A 106 1.54 -18.84 -0.54
CA ASN A 106 0.38 -18.25 0.09
C ASN A 106 0.34 -18.72 1.56
N GLN A 107 1.46 -18.55 2.27
CA GLN A 107 1.56 -18.69 3.71
C GLN A 107 0.81 -17.55 4.44
N ASN A 108 0.35 -16.53 3.70
CA ASN A 108 -0.42 -15.40 4.23
C ASN A 108 -1.92 -15.66 4.43
N VAL A 109 -2.45 -16.82 4.04
CA VAL A 109 -3.91 -17.09 4.02
C VAL A 109 -4.57 -17.06 5.41
N ASN A 110 -3.78 -17.01 6.49
CA ASN A 110 -4.32 -16.98 7.85
C ASN A 110 -4.04 -15.69 8.63
N LYS A 111 -3.38 -14.65 8.07
CA LYS A 111 -3.23 -13.37 8.78
C LYS A 111 -4.62 -12.76 9.02
N GLY A 112 -4.85 -12.23 10.22
CA GLY A 112 -6.08 -11.52 10.52
C GLY A 112 -6.12 -10.16 9.83
N SER A 113 -7.33 -9.64 9.64
CA SER A 113 -7.55 -8.35 8.99
C SER A 113 -7.00 -7.21 9.84
N ASP A 114 -6.40 -6.23 9.16
CA ASP A 114 -5.97 -4.99 9.79
C ASP A 114 -7.21 -4.14 10.13
N LEU A 115 -7.15 -3.42 11.25
CA LEU A 115 -8.23 -2.56 11.73
C LEU A 115 -7.85 -1.10 11.59
N LYS A 116 -8.84 -0.23 11.30
CA LYS A 116 -8.67 1.22 11.28
C LYS A 116 -9.53 1.84 12.38
N TYR A 117 -8.93 2.71 13.19
CA TYR A 117 -9.62 3.43 14.25
C TYR A 117 -9.38 4.93 14.10
N ASN A 118 -10.45 5.70 13.95
CA ASN A 118 -10.38 7.15 13.86
C ASN A 118 -10.38 7.74 15.27
N MET A 119 -9.30 8.41 15.63
CA MET A 119 -9.14 9.04 16.93
C MET A 119 -9.15 10.55 16.77
N GLU A 120 -10.04 11.21 17.52
CA GLU A 120 -10.09 12.66 17.59
C GLU A 120 -9.26 13.18 18.76
N LEU A 121 -8.38 14.14 18.47
CA LEU A 121 -7.50 14.79 19.44
C LEU A 121 -7.70 16.30 19.45
N SER A 122 -7.63 16.91 20.62
CA SER A 122 -7.56 18.37 20.72
C SER A 122 -6.17 18.87 20.34
N LEU A 123 -6.07 20.15 20.01
CA LEU A 123 -4.81 20.78 19.66
C LEU A 123 -3.84 20.77 20.87
N GLU A 124 -4.35 20.91 22.09
CA GLU A 124 -3.53 20.85 23.33
C GLU A 124 -2.99 19.44 23.61
N GLU A 125 -3.81 18.40 23.39
CA GLU A 125 -3.43 17.01 23.56
C GLU A 125 -2.25 16.62 22.65
N ILE A 126 -2.19 17.19 21.45
CA ILE A 126 -1.15 16.90 20.47
C ILE A 126 0.17 17.57 20.87
N ILE A 127 0.13 18.74 21.49
CA ILE A 127 1.34 19.46 21.94
C ILE A 127 1.95 18.78 23.17
N THR A 128 1.09 18.41 24.12
CA THR A 128 1.50 17.82 25.40
C THR A 128 1.78 16.32 25.29
N GLY A 129 1.17 15.63 24.33
CA GLY A 129 1.26 14.18 24.17
C GLY A 129 0.49 13.49 25.30
N VAL A 130 -0.44 12.60 24.94
CA VAL A 130 -1.36 12.00 25.91
C VAL A 130 -1.41 10.48 25.75
N ASN A 131 -1.67 9.79 26.86
CA ASN A 131 -2.02 8.37 26.84
C ASN A 131 -3.54 8.26 26.78
N LYS A 132 -4.10 7.79 25.65
CA LYS A 132 -5.55 7.53 25.54
C LYS A 132 -5.84 6.05 25.64
N ARG A 133 -6.96 5.74 26.29
CA ARG A 133 -7.57 4.41 26.28
C ARG A 133 -8.65 4.37 25.21
N ILE A 134 -8.55 3.41 24.30
CA ILE A 134 -9.58 3.12 23.31
C ILE A 134 -10.24 1.79 23.62
N ASN A 135 -11.52 1.69 23.32
CA ASN A 135 -12.25 0.43 23.35
C ASN A 135 -12.63 0.07 21.92
N ILE A 136 -12.12 -1.06 21.45
CA ILE A 136 -12.39 -1.57 20.10
C ILE A 136 -13.00 -2.97 20.19
N GLN A 137 -14.02 -3.21 19.38
CA GLN A 137 -14.61 -4.53 19.23
C GLN A 137 -13.82 -5.30 18.17
N THR A 138 -13.11 -6.35 18.57
CA THR A 138 -12.24 -7.11 17.67
C THR A 138 -12.47 -8.61 17.80
N LEU A 139 -12.09 -9.34 16.75
CA LEU A 139 -11.98 -10.79 16.83
C LEU A 139 -10.67 -11.13 17.53
N ILE A 140 -10.75 -11.72 18.72
CA ILE A 140 -9.58 -12.21 19.45
C ILE A 140 -9.43 -13.72 19.28
N LYS A 141 -8.22 -14.23 19.50
CA LYS A 141 -7.98 -15.69 19.54
C LYS A 141 -8.84 -16.28 20.65
N CYS A 142 -9.52 -17.38 20.37
CA CYS A 142 -10.34 -18.04 21.37
C CYS A 142 -9.44 -18.61 22.49
N ASN A 143 -9.64 -18.15 23.73
CA ASN A 143 -8.83 -18.57 24.87
C ASN A 143 -8.91 -20.09 25.14
N PHE A 144 -10.04 -20.72 24.82
CA PHE A 144 -10.26 -22.15 25.07
C PHE A 144 -9.52 -23.07 24.10
N CYS A 145 -9.52 -22.74 22.80
CA CYS A 145 -8.87 -23.56 21.76
C CYS A 145 -7.55 -22.98 21.26
N LYS A 146 -7.10 -21.86 21.83
CA LYS A 146 -5.87 -21.13 21.45
C LYS A 146 -5.77 -20.82 19.95
N GLY A 147 -6.90 -20.67 19.27
CA GLY A 147 -6.95 -20.43 17.84
C GLY A 147 -7.10 -21.68 16.95
N HIS A 148 -6.95 -22.90 17.47
CA HIS A 148 -7.00 -24.12 16.65
C HIS A 148 -8.41 -24.51 16.18
N GLY A 149 -9.45 -23.97 16.81
CA GLY A 149 -10.85 -24.32 16.50
C GLY A 149 -11.29 -25.69 17.01
N THR A 150 -10.41 -26.43 17.69
CA THR A 150 -10.68 -27.75 18.27
C THR A 150 -11.05 -27.67 19.76
N ARG A 151 -11.74 -28.69 20.28
CA ARG A 151 -12.01 -28.82 21.73
C ARG A 151 -10.68 -28.90 22.51
N LYS A 152 -10.64 -28.32 23.72
CA LYS A 152 -9.44 -28.32 24.59
C LYS A 152 -8.88 -29.74 24.74
N GLY A 153 -7.59 -29.91 24.45
CA GLY A 153 -6.89 -31.22 24.50
C GLY A 153 -6.97 -32.06 23.23
N SER A 154 -7.83 -31.71 22.27
CA SER A 154 -7.86 -32.37 20.95
C SER A 154 -7.06 -31.57 19.93
N LEU A 155 -6.10 -32.24 19.28
CA LEU A 155 -5.29 -31.66 18.21
C LEU A 155 -5.97 -31.90 16.85
N PRO A 156 -5.82 -30.97 15.90
CA PRO A 156 -6.29 -31.18 14.53
C PRO A 156 -5.47 -32.31 13.88
N ILE A 157 -6.16 -33.27 13.28
CA ILE A 157 -5.53 -34.43 12.63
C ILE A 157 -5.16 -34.05 11.21
N ASN A 158 -3.98 -34.44 10.73
CA ASN A 158 -3.59 -34.20 9.35
C ASN A 158 -4.57 -34.91 8.41
N CYS A 159 -4.95 -34.23 7.33
CA CYS A 159 -5.83 -34.80 6.32
C CYS A 159 -5.08 -35.93 5.62
N LEU A 160 -5.56 -37.16 5.75
CA LEU A 160 -4.95 -38.35 5.12
C LEU A 160 -4.93 -38.28 3.59
N THR A 161 -5.81 -37.48 2.98
CA THR A 161 -5.93 -37.36 1.52
C THR A 161 -4.88 -36.41 0.92
N CYS A 162 -4.38 -35.43 1.69
CA CYS A 162 -3.35 -34.50 1.22
C CYS A 162 -2.11 -34.46 2.13
N ASN A 163 -2.02 -35.35 3.12
CA ASN A 163 -0.95 -35.45 4.11
C ASN A 163 -0.55 -34.13 4.79
N GLY A 164 -1.49 -33.19 4.95
CA GLY A 164 -1.19 -31.88 5.54
C GLY A 164 -0.98 -30.75 4.54
N ASN A 165 -0.81 -31.05 3.25
CA ASN A 165 -0.48 -30.06 2.23
C ASN A 165 -1.68 -29.21 1.80
N GLY A 166 -2.91 -29.62 2.13
CA GLY A 166 -4.13 -28.92 1.76
C GLY A 166 -4.51 -29.04 0.28
N GLN A 167 -3.59 -29.47 -0.57
CA GLN A 167 -3.79 -29.60 -2.01
C GLN A 167 -3.40 -31.01 -2.45
N ILE A 168 -4.05 -31.51 -3.50
CA ILE A 168 -3.79 -32.81 -4.09
C ILE A 168 -3.39 -32.61 -5.56
N GLN A 169 -2.41 -33.37 -6.02
CA GLN A 169 -2.03 -33.39 -7.43
C GLN A 169 -2.81 -34.50 -8.12
N ILE A 170 -3.55 -34.14 -9.15
CA ILE A 170 -4.31 -35.08 -9.97
C ILE A 170 -3.61 -35.16 -11.32
N LYS A 171 -3.13 -36.36 -11.67
CA LYS A 171 -2.55 -36.64 -12.98
C LYS A 171 -3.67 -37.04 -13.94
N ARG A 172 -3.85 -36.29 -15.03
CA ARG A 172 -4.73 -36.66 -16.16
C ARG A 172 -3.90 -36.66 -17.44
N GLY A 173 -3.58 -37.86 -17.93
CA GLY A 173 -2.68 -38.04 -19.07
C GLY A 173 -1.28 -37.49 -18.76
N PHE A 174 -0.78 -36.62 -19.63
CA PHE A 174 0.53 -35.96 -19.51
C PHE A 174 0.50 -34.66 -18.67
N PHE A 175 -0.66 -34.21 -18.19
CA PHE A 175 -0.77 -33.01 -17.36
C PHE A 175 -0.97 -33.35 -15.88
N THR A 176 -0.27 -32.62 -14.99
CA THR A 176 -0.48 -32.64 -13.54
C THR A 176 -1.19 -31.37 -13.11
N LEU A 177 -2.45 -31.49 -12.68
CA LEU A 177 -3.21 -30.36 -12.15
C LEU A 177 -3.19 -30.39 -10.62
N GLN A 178 -2.95 -29.23 -10.01
CA GLN A 178 -3.02 -29.06 -8.57
C GLN A 178 -4.42 -28.58 -8.20
N GLN A 179 -5.14 -29.39 -7.42
CA GLN A 179 -6.49 -29.07 -6.95
C GLN A 179 -6.50 -28.95 -5.42
N THR A 180 -7.36 -28.10 -4.87
CA THR A 180 -7.62 -28.07 -3.43
C THR A 180 -8.16 -29.43 -2.96
N CYS A 181 -7.69 -29.92 -1.82
CA CYS A 181 -8.12 -31.22 -1.31
C CYS A 181 -9.61 -31.13 -0.91
N PRO A 182 -10.51 -31.96 -1.49
CA PRO A 182 -11.95 -31.87 -1.20
C PRO A 182 -12.31 -32.32 0.21
N LYS A 183 -11.45 -33.13 0.86
CA LYS A 183 -11.70 -33.64 2.21
C LYS A 183 -11.38 -32.63 3.32
N CYS A 184 -10.44 -31.72 3.06
CA CYS A 184 -10.07 -30.67 4.01
C CYS A 184 -10.28 -29.27 3.46
N ASN A 185 -10.89 -29.10 2.28
CA ASN A 185 -11.14 -27.82 1.62
C ASN A 185 -9.91 -26.89 1.61
N GLY A 186 -8.72 -27.41 1.29
CA GLY A 186 -7.49 -26.61 1.29
C GLY A 186 -6.76 -26.51 2.64
N LEU A 187 -7.35 -27.01 3.74
CA LEU A 187 -6.89 -26.69 5.10
C LEU A 187 -5.74 -27.57 5.61
N GLY A 188 -5.45 -28.68 4.94
CA GLY A 188 -4.42 -29.65 5.33
C GLY A 188 -4.75 -30.47 6.59
N LYS A 189 -5.66 -30.00 7.44
CA LYS A 189 -6.06 -30.64 8.69
C LYS A 189 -7.57 -30.77 8.81
N ILE A 190 -8.01 -31.85 9.47
CA ILE A 190 -9.41 -32.16 9.75
C ILE A 190 -9.66 -31.96 11.25
N ILE A 191 -10.67 -31.14 11.56
CA ILE A 191 -11.14 -30.90 12.92
C ILE A 191 -12.26 -31.92 13.19
N LYS A 192 -11.99 -32.96 13.99
CA LYS A 192 -13.03 -33.92 14.42
C LYS A 192 -13.94 -33.31 15.50
N ASN A 193 -13.32 -32.70 16.51
CA ASN A 193 -14.04 -32.12 17.65
C ASN A 193 -13.97 -30.60 17.58
N VAL A 194 -15.06 -29.97 17.15
CA VAL A 194 -15.17 -28.51 17.10
C VAL A 194 -15.19 -27.90 18.50
N CYS A 195 -14.66 -26.69 18.64
CA CYS A 195 -14.73 -25.92 19.88
C CYS A 195 -16.11 -25.26 20.02
N ASN A 196 -16.85 -25.56 21.09
CA ASN A 196 -18.19 -24.98 21.35
C ASN A 196 -18.17 -23.47 21.60
N ASN A 197 -17.06 -22.89 22.08
CA ASN A 197 -17.00 -21.46 22.39
C ASN A 197 -16.78 -20.58 21.15
N CYS A 198 -16.20 -21.14 20.08
CA CYS A 198 -15.97 -20.40 18.83
C CYS A 198 -16.60 -21.08 17.62
N ASN A 199 -17.39 -22.15 17.83
CA ASN A 199 -18.02 -22.98 16.80
C ASN A 199 -17.06 -23.37 15.67
N GLY A 200 -15.83 -23.75 16.03
CA GLY A 200 -14.80 -24.14 15.07
C GLY A 200 -14.05 -23.00 14.37
N ASN A 201 -14.42 -21.73 14.59
CA ASN A 201 -13.76 -20.58 13.92
C ASN A 201 -12.37 -20.25 14.49
N GLY A 202 -12.07 -20.66 15.73
CA GLY A 202 -10.81 -20.36 16.41
C GLY A 202 -10.71 -18.92 16.97
N ARG A 203 -11.71 -18.08 16.72
CA ARG A 203 -11.75 -16.66 17.14
C ARG A 203 -13.13 -16.28 17.69
N ILE A 204 -13.17 -15.30 18.58
CA ILE A 204 -14.38 -14.81 19.25
C ILE A 204 -14.41 -13.29 19.22
N LYS A 205 -15.59 -12.68 19.09
CA LYS A 205 -15.75 -11.22 19.17
C LYS A 205 -15.65 -10.81 20.65
N LYS A 206 -14.77 -9.87 20.96
CA LYS A 206 -14.65 -9.30 22.31
C LYS A 206 -14.26 -7.82 22.22
N ASN A 207 -14.73 -7.04 23.20
CA ASN A 207 -14.27 -5.66 23.39
C ASN A 207 -12.90 -5.69 24.06
N LYS A 208 -11.93 -5.00 23.45
CA LYS A 208 -10.56 -4.89 23.93
C LYS A 208 -10.28 -3.43 24.27
N ASN A 209 -9.87 -3.20 25.52
CA ASN A 209 -9.40 -1.89 25.97
C ASN A 209 -7.89 -1.82 25.76
N LEU A 210 -7.44 -0.85 24.95
CA LEU A 210 -6.03 -0.63 24.64
C LEU A 210 -5.62 0.75 25.11
N SER A 211 -4.47 0.84 25.80
CA SER A 211 -3.85 2.11 26.16
C SER A 211 -2.74 2.41 25.16
N ILE A 212 -2.94 3.44 24.33
CA ILE A 212 -1.94 3.87 23.34
C ILE A 212 -1.32 5.18 23.79
N LYS A 213 0.01 5.23 23.70
CA LYS A 213 0.79 6.46 23.89
C LYS A 213 0.84 7.23 22.58
N ILE A 214 0.24 8.41 22.57
CA ILE A 214 0.21 9.27 21.40
C ILE A 214 1.44 10.19 21.45
N PRO A 215 2.30 10.17 20.42
CA PRO A 215 3.45 11.06 20.35
C PRO A 215 2.99 12.51 20.16
N LYS A 216 3.87 13.44 20.52
CA LYS A 216 3.63 14.89 20.39
C LYS A 216 3.70 15.32 18.92
N ASN A 217 3.06 16.44 18.59
CA ASN A 217 3.20 17.18 17.33
C ASN A 217 2.72 16.46 16.06
N LEU A 218 1.76 15.53 16.19
CA LEU A 218 1.10 14.88 15.06
C LEU A 218 0.29 15.86 14.20
N ASN A 219 0.09 15.51 12.94
CA ASN A 219 -0.77 16.21 11.99
C ASN A 219 -2.09 15.45 11.78
N THR A 220 -3.09 16.15 11.25
CA THR A 220 -4.31 15.51 10.75
C THR A 220 -3.95 14.56 9.61
N GLY A 221 -4.46 13.33 9.67
CA GLY A 221 -4.20 12.30 8.66
C GLY A 221 -3.01 11.38 8.97
N ASP A 222 -2.19 11.72 9.97
CA ASP A 222 -1.14 10.83 10.44
C ASP A 222 -1.74 9.50 10.92
N SER A 223 -1.01 8.41 10.71
CA SER A 223 -1.42 7.07 11.13
C SER A 223 -0.39 6.45 12.07
N ILE A 224 -0.87 5.99 13.23
CA ILE A 224 -0.06 5.24 14.20
C ILE A 224 -0.38 3.77 14.02
N ARG A 225 0.64 2.96 13.72
CA ARG A 225 0.51 1.50 13.64
C ARG A 225 0.78 0.88 15.00
N VAL A 226 -0.16 0.09 15.48
CA VAL A 226 -0.02 -0.79 16.64
C VAL A 226 0.00 -2.23 16.15
N SER A 227 1.18 -2.83 16.15
CA SER A 227 1.41 -4.14 15.55
C SER A 227 0.72 -5.26 16.33
N GLY A 228 0.08 -6.19 15.63
CA GLY A 228 -0.56 -7.38 16.23
C GLY A 228 -1.87 -7.10 16.98
N GLU A 229 -2.34 -5.86 16.97
CA GLU A 229 -3.56 -5.40 17.66
C GLU A 229 -4.80 -5.32 16.76
N GLY A 230 -4.69 -5.80 15.50
CA GLY A 230 -5.81 -5.99 14.58
C GLY A 230 -6.63 -7.25 14.90
N GLU A 231 -7.34 -7.77 13.91
CA GLU A 231 -8.12 -9.00 14.12
C GLU A 231 -7.22 -10.22 14.26
N ALA A 232 -7.66 -11.20 15.05
CA ALA A 232 -7.02 -12.49 15.13
C ALA A 232 -7.16 -13.25 13.81
N GLY A 233 -6.01 -13.75 13.33
CA GLY A 233 -5.93 -14.65 12.20
C GLY A 233 -6.78 -15.91 12.39
N LYS A 234 -7.32 -16.41 11.27
CA LYS A 234 -8.10 -17.66 11.29
C LYS A 234 -7.17 -18.82 11.69
N ARG A 235 -7.70 -19.76 12.48
CA ARG A 235 -7.08 -21.07 12.76
C ARG A 235 -5.63 -21.02 13.31
N GLY A 236 -5.31 -19.99 14.09
CA GLY A 236 -3.98 -19.83 14.71
C GLY A 236 -3.02 -18.93 13.92
N GLY A 237 -3.47 -18.32 12.83
CA GLY A 237 -2.68 -17.33 12.10
C GLY A 237 -2.31 -16.10 12.92
N LEU A 238 -1.36 -15.32 12.38
CA LEU A 238 -0.92 -14.06 12.96
C LEU A 238 -2.07 -13.06 12.99
N SER A 239 -2.04 -12.15 13.96
CA SER A 239 -3.07 -11.10 14.03
C SER A 239 -2.75 -10.00 13.03
N GLY A 240 -3.80 -9.30 12.60
CA GLY A 240 -3.67 -8.04 11.87
C GLY A 240 -3.02 -6.95 12.71
N ASP A 241 -2.83 -5.79 12.11
CA ASP A 241 -2.35 -4.59 12.77
C ASP A 241 -3.50 -3.58 12.97
N LEU A 242 -3.40 -2.73 13.98
CA LEU A 242 -4.33 -1.64 14.21
C LEU A 242 -3.70 -0.32 13.74
N TYR A 243 -4.35 0.35 12.79
CA TYR A 243 -3.98 1.67 12.33
C TYR A 243 -4.90 2.70 12.98
N ILE A 244 -4.31 3.58 13.79
CA ILE A 244 -5.02 4.68 14.43
C ILE A 244 -4.83 5.91 13.55
N GLN A 245 -5.88 6.34 12.88
CA GLN A 245 -5.87 7.55 12.07
C GLN A 245 -6.24 8.74 12.94
N ILE A 246 -5.38 9.75 12.95
CA ILE A 246 -5.55 10.93 13.79
C ILE A 246 -6.34 11.99 13.05
N LYS A 247 -7.36 12.53 13.72
CA LYS A 247 -8.09 13.71 13.30
C LYS A 247 -7.98 14.77 14.39
N ILE A 248 -7.46 15.94 14.04
CA ILE A 248 -7.39 17.08 14.96
C ILE A 248 -8.75 17.74 14.98
N LYS A 249 -9.30 17.98 16.17
CA LYS A 249 -10.53 18.76 16.33
C LYS A 249 -10.28 20.22 15.99
N ASP A 250 -11.26 20.85 15.37
CA ASP A 250 -11.22 22.28 15.12
C ASP A 250 -11.16 23.04 16.45
N HIS A 251 -10.23 23.96 16.56
CA HIS A 251 -10.06 24.79 17.75
C HIS A 251 -10.73 26.14 17.53
N TYR A 252 -11.38 26.66 18.58
CA TYR A 252 -12.19 27.87 18.52
C TYR A 252 -11.38 29.15 18.23
N ILE A 253 -10.12 29.23 18.69
CA ILE A 253 -9.22 30.36 18.42
C ILE A 253 -8.20 30.08 17.29
N PHE A 254 -7.73 28.84 17.17
CA PHE A 254 -6.50 28.55 16.42
C PHE A 254 -6.81 27.66 15.24
N LYS A 255 -6.39 28.08 14.06
CA LYS A 255 -6.33 27.24 12.87
C LYS A 255 -4.89 26.83 12.63
N ARG A 256 -4.62 25.52 12.66
CA ARG A 256 -3.29 24.99 12.39
C ARG A 256 -3.10 24.78 10.90
N GLU A 257 -2.05 25.36 10.35
CA GLU A 257 -1.54 25.00 9.02
C GLU A 257 -0.06 24.60 9.15
N ASN A 258 0.21 23.31 8.98
CA ASN A 258 1.52 22.71 9.20
C ASN A 258 2.04 22.98 10.63
N ASN A 259 3.14 23.74 10.73
CA ASN A 259 3.76 24.13 11.99
C ASN A 259 3.27 25.49 12.50
N ASN A 260 2.61 26.28 11.64
CA ASN A 260 2.15 27.61 11.99
C ASN A 260 0.71 27.55 12.52
N LEU A 261 0.41 28.50 13.39
CA LEU A 261 -0.94 28.72 13.91
C LEU A 261 -1.45 30.05 13.39
N TYR A 262 -2.74 30.09 13.11
CA TYR A 262 -3.45 31.28 12.69
C TYR A 262 -4.55 31.56 13.70
N CYS A 263 -4.68 32.81 14.11
CA CYS A 263 -5.80 33.26 14.93
C CYS A 263 -6.28 34.62 14.43
N GLU A 264 -7.57 34.87 14.56
CA GLU A 264 -8.17 36.17 14.26
C GLU A 264 -8.51 36.86 15.58
N ILE A 265 -8.01 38.09 15.75
CA ILE A 265 -8.16 38.82 17.01
C ILE A 265 -8.83 40.16 16.72
N PRO A 266 -10.06 40.38 17.21
CA PRO A 266 -10.70 41.68 17.05
C PRO A 266 -9.97 42.73 17.89
N ILE A 267 -9.64 43.86 17.26
CA ILE A 267 -9.03 45.02 17.92
C ILE A 267 -9.98 46.22 17.85
N CYS A 268 -9.96 47.06 18.88
CA CYS A 268 -10.73 48.30 18.88
C CYS A 268 -10.19 49.26 17.82
N PHE A 269 -11.09 50.00 17.18
CA PHE A 269 -10.73 50.97 16.15
C PHE A 269 -9.75 52.04 16.66
N SER A 270 -9.92 52.49 17.92
CA SER A 270 -8.99 53.42 18.58
C SER A 270 -7.57 52.88 18.65
N THR A 271 -7.40 51.61 19.04
CA THR A 271 -6.09 50.93 19.09
C THR A 271 -5.49 50.75 17.70
N ALA A 272 -6.32 50.49 16.69
CA ALA A 272 -5.85 50.36 15.31
C ALA A 272 -5.31 51.69 14.74
N VAL A 273 -5.94 52.82 15.07
CA VAL A 273 -5.54 54.16 14.60
C VAL A 273 -4.35 54.70 15.39
N LEU A 274 -4.44 54.71 16.74
CA LEU A 274 -3.44 55.34 17.62
C LEU A 274 -2.24 54.43 17.91
N GLY A 275 -2.38 53.13 17.69
CA GLY A 275 -1.45 52.13 18.20
C GLY A 275 -1.69 51.80 19.67
N GLY A 276 -1.13 50.69 20.13
CA GLY A 276 -1.28 50.23 21.51
C GLY A 276 -0.76 48.82 21.72
N GLU A 277 -1.18 48.18 22.82
CA GLU A 277 -0.83 46.80 23.15
C GLU A 277 -2.10 45.96 23.32
N ILE A 278 -2.09 44.74 22.79
CA ILE A 278 -3.15 43.75 23.00
C ILE A 278 -2.58 42.45 23.54
N ASP A 279 -3.39 41.73 24.33
CA ASP A 279 -3.04 40.40 24.80
C ASP A 279 -3.50 39.35 23.79
N VAL A 280 -2.54 38.62 23.22
CA VAL A 280 -2.78 37.57 22.25
C VAL A 280 -2.74 36.20 22.93
N PRO A 281 -3.79 35.36 22.81
CA PRO A 281 -3.75 34.00 23.31
C PRO A 281 -2.73 33.18 22.52
N THR A 282 -1.96 32.36 23.22
CA THR A 282 -1.03 31.37 22.67
C THR A 282 -1.28 30.02 23.34
N LEU A 283 -0.66 28.96 22.82
CA LEU A 283 -0.79 27.61 23.39
C LEU A 283 -0.29 27.48 24.84
N ASP A 284 0.67 28.33 25.22
CA ASP A 284 1.36 28.29 26.51
C ASP A 284 0.91 29.43 27.47
N GLY A 285 -0.12 30.21 27.11
CA GLY A 285 -0.57 31.39 27.86
C GLY A 285 -0.79 32.62 26.98
N PHE A 286 -0.64 33.84 27.51
CA PHE A 286 -0.85 35.09 26.76
C PHE A 286 0.48 35.79 26.43
N VAL A 287 0.52 36.50 25.30
CA VAL A 287 1.67 37.32 24.89
C VAL A 287 1.17 38.71 24.50
N LYS A 288 1.82 39.75 25.01
CA LYS A 288 1.57 41.13 24.61
C LYS A 288 2.10 41.40 23.21
N LEU A 289 1.22 41.84 22.31
CA LEU A 289 1.55 42.24 20.95
C LEU A 289 1.38 43.76 20.81
N LYS A 290 2.45 44.44 20.37
CA LYS A 290 2.42 45.86 20.05
C LYS A 290 1.80 46.08 18.66
N ILE A 291 0.73 46.88 18.62
CA ILE A 291 0.06 47.30 17.40
C ILE A 291 0.58 48.70 17.02
N PRO A 292 1.18 48.88 15.83
CA PRO A 292 1.56 50.19 15.35
C PRO A 292 0.32 51.02 14.98
N SER A 293 0.46 52.35 15.02
CA SER A 293 -0.57 53.26 14.51
C SER A 293 -0.89 52.96 13.04
N GLU A 294 -2.09 53.35 12.62
CA GLU A 294 -2.59 53.17 11.25
C GLU A 294 -2.63 51.71 10.78
N THR A 295 -2.90 50.78 11.69
CA THR A 295 -3.03 49.35 11.38
C THR A 295 -4.34 49.09 10.63
N GLN A 296 -4.21 48.56 9.41
CA GLN A 296 -5.34 48.20 8.55
C GLN A 296 -5.92 46.82 8.91
N THR A 297 -7.21 46.63 8.60
CA THR A 297 -7.87 45.32 8.73
C THR A 297 -7.18 44.24 7.88
N GLY A 298 -7.05 43.04 8.43
CA GLY A 298 -6.39 41.92 7.77
C GLY A 298 -4.85 41.98 7.76
N LYS A 299 -4.23 42.98 8.41
CA LYS A 299 -2.78 43.02 8.61
C LYS A 299 -2.33 41.87 9.50
N VAL A 300 -1.42 41.04 8.99
CA VAL A 300 -0.95 39.86 9.72
C VAL A 300 0.29 40.20 10.54
N PHE A 301 0.21 40.00 11.85
CA PHE A 301 1.32 40.09 12.79
C PHE A 301 1.91 38.71 13.07
N ARG A 302 3.24 38.60 12.97
CA ARG A 302 3.95 37.34 13.17
C ARG A 302 4.65 37.32 14.53
N ILE A 303 4.21 36.42 15.39
CA ILE A 303 4.83 36.13 16.68
C ILE A 303 5.72 34.90 16.53
N ARG A 304 7.04 35.14 16.54
CA ARG A 304 8.04 34.10 16.27
C ARG A 304 8.08 33.05 17.37
N GLY A 305 8.15 31.77 16.98
CA GLY A 305 8.35 30.65 17.92
C GLY A 305 7.15 30.32 18.81
N LYS A 306 5.96 30.83 18.47
CA LYS A 306 4.69 30.54 19.17
C LYS A 306 3.76 29.59 18.41
N GLY A 307 4.24 28.96 17.35
CA GLY A 307 3.56 27.86 16.65
C GLY A 307 3.91 26.48 17.23
N ILE A 308 3.69 25.44 16.43
CA ILE A 308 3.91 24.04 16.81
C ILE A 308 5.30 23.59 16.36
N LYS A 309 5.92 22.70 17.14
CA LYS A 309 7.22 22.13 16.81
C LYS A 309 7.04 20.96 15.84
N SER A 310 7.84 20.90 14.79
CA SER A 310 7.79 19.74 13.88
C SER A 310 8.32 18.46 14.55
N LEU A 311 7.81 17.29 14.15
CA LEU A 311 8.33 15.98 14.54
C LEU A 311 9.76 15.76 14.02
N ASN A 312 10.03 16.17 12.78
CA ASN A 312 11.29 15.89 12.07
C ASN A 312 12.32 17.03 12.20
N ASN A 313 11.86 18.27 12.38
CA ASN A 313 12.72 19.45 12.45
C ASN A 313 12.72 20.07 13.85
N LYS A 314 13.88 20.58 14.30
CA LYS A 314 13.99 21.30 15.58
C LYS A 314 13.26 22.65 15.59
N PHE A 315 12.86 23.16 14.43
CA PHE A 315 12.19 24.44 14.29
C PHE A 315 10.76 24.40 14.83
N LYS A 316 10.44 25.40 15.68
CA LYS A 316 9.09 25.72 16.12
C LYS A 316 8.51 26.71 15.12
N GLY A 317 7.27 26.48 14.68
CA GLY A 317 6.58 27.41 13.80
C GLY A 317 6.22 28.73 14.50
N ASP A 318 5.56 29.59 13.74
CA ASP A 318 5.16 30.93 14.20
C ASP A 318 3.64 30.98 14.43
N LEU A 319 3.20 31.93 15.25
CA LEU A 319 1.79 32.31 15.38
C LEU A 319 1.54 33.55 14.51
N LEU A 320 0.58 33.45 13.60
CA LEU A 320 0.17 34.50 12.68
C LEU A 320 -1.19 35.02 13.16
N CYS A 321 -1.19 36.24 13.68
CA CYS A 321 -2.39 36.90 14.18
C CYS A 321 -2.89 37.85 13.11
N LYS A 322 -4.16 37.70 12.71
CA LYS A 322 -4.82 38.57 11.75
C LYS A 322 -5.85 39.46 12.45
#